data_AF-A0A350X8D6-F1
#
_entry.id   AF-A0A350X8D6-F1
#
_cell.length_a   1.000
_cell.length_b   1.000
_cell.length_c   1.000
_cell.angle_alpha   90.00
_cell.angle_beta   90.00
_cell.angle_gamma   90.00
#
_symmetry.space_group_name_H-M   'P 1'
#
loop_
_entity.id
_entity.type
_entity.pdbx_description
1 polymer ?
#
loop_
_entity_poly.entity_id
_entity_poly.type
_entity_poly.pdbx_seq_one_letter_code
_entity_poly.pdbx_strand_id
1 'polypeptide(L)' 'MAQQLENLKRSHSQLHQLKNLEIWALVSTMDDFIPGFWSRFMVNRQVAFKEFLEQKKTKGS' A
#
# COMPACT_ATOMS: atom_id res chain seq x y z
N MET A 1 -14.36 16.18 -20.75
CA MET A 1 -14.76 15.03 -19.91
C MET A 1 -13.84 13.82 -20.04
N ALA A 2 -13.66 13.21 -21.23
CA ALA A 2 -12.81 12.01 -21.39
C ALA A 2 -11.35 12.23 -20.95
N GLN A 3 -10.75 13.36 -21.32
CA GLN A 3 -9.35 13.68 -20.99
C GLN A 3 -9.11 13.91 -19.49
N GLN A 4 -10.10 14.44 -18.75
CA GLN A 4 -9.98 14.63 -17.30
C GLN A 4 -10.02 13.28 -16.57
N LEU A 5 -10.86 12.35 -17.02
CA LEU A 5 -10.92 11.00 -16.48
C LEU A 5 -9.61 10.23 -16.74
N GLU A 6 -9.05 10.39 -17.94
CA GLU A 6 -7.77 9.77 -18.30
C GLU A 6 -6.60 10.33 -17.46
N ASN A 7 -6.53 11.64 -17.29
CA ASN A 7 -5.54 12.29 -16.42
C ASN A 7 -5.66 11.82 -14.96
N LEU A 8 -6.89 11.68 -14.45
CA LEU A 8 -7.13 11.18 -13.10
C LEU A 8 -6.64 9.74 -12.93
N LYS A 9 -6.97 8.85 -13.88
CA LYS A 9 -6.50 7.46 -13.88
C LYS A 9 -4.98 7.38 -13.93
N ARG A 10 -4.34 8.20 -14.79
CA ARG A 10 -2.88 8.26 -14.91
C ARG A 10 -2.23 8.72 -13.62
N SER A 11 -2.72 9.81 -13.03
CA SER A 11 -2.23 10.32 -11.75
C SER A 11 -2.38 9.28 -10.64
N HIS A 12 -3.53 8.61 -10.57
CA HIS A 12 -3.76 7.53 -9.60
C HIS A 12 -2.77 6.37 -9.77
N SER A 13 -2.53 5.94 -11.00
CA SER A 13 -1.54 4.89 -11.32
C SER A 13 -0.12 5.30 -10.92
N GLN A 14 0.29 6.53 -11.25
CA GLN A 14 1.60 7.07 -10.88
C GLN A 14 1.81 7.12 -9.37
N LEU A 15 0.77 7.52 -8.61
CA LEU A 15 0.81 7.52 -7.15
C LEU A 15 0.99 6.12 -6.57
N HIS A 16 0.33 5.10 -7.13
CA HIS A 16 0.53 3.71 -6.70
C HIS A 16 1.93 3.20 -7.04
N GLN A 17 2.45 3.55 -8.22
CA GLN A 17 3.81 3.18 -8.63
C GLN A 17 4.85 3.79 -7.69
N LEU A 18 4.74 5.08 -7.37
CA LEU A 18 5.65 5.76 -6.44
C LEU A 18 5.63 5.10 -5.06
N LYS A 19 4.43 4.86 -4.51
CA LYS A 19 4.29 4.20 -3.21
C LYS A 19 4.90 2.80 -3.19
N ASN A 20 4.74 2.04 -4.27
CA ASN A 20 5.35 0.71 -4.36
C ASN A 20 6.89 0.80 -4.35
N LEU A 21 7.46 1.79 -5.04
CA LEU A 21 8.91 2.03 -5.03
C LEU A 21 9.40 2.42 -3.63
N GLU A 22 8.70 3.30 -2.93
CA GLU A 22 9.04 3.71 -1.55
C GLU A 22 9.00 2.53 -0.58
N ILE A 23 7.94 1.71 -0.65
CA ILE A 23 7.82 0.50 0.17
C ILE A 23 8.94 -0.48 -0.16
N TRP A 24 9.24 -0.68 -1.44
CA TRP A 24 10.30 -1.58 -1.85
C TRP A 24 11.67 -1.11 -1.37
N ALA A 25 12.00 0.17 -1.51
CA ALA A 25 13.25 0.73 -1.02
C ALA A 25 13.40 0.54 0.50
N LEU A 26 12.33 0.82 1.27
CA LEU A 26 12.30 0.62 2.71
C LEU A 26 12.51 -0.85 3.09
N VAL A 27 11.71 -1.76 2.51
CA VAL A 27 11.77 -3.19 2.81
C VAL A 27 13.14 -3.76 2.45
N SER A 28 13.66 -3.47 1.26
CA SER A 28 14.96 -3.98 0.81
C SER A 28 16.07 -3.53 1.76
N THR A 29 16.04 -2.27 2.18
CA THR A 29 17.00 -1.75 3.17
C THR A 29 16.86 -2.47 4.50
N MET A 30 15.64 -2.69 4.97
CA MET A 30 15.38 -3.30 6.28
C MET A 30 15.66 -4.82 6.32
N ASP A 31 15.55 -5.51 5.19
CA ASP A 31 15.84 -6.95 5.10
C ASP A 31 17.33 -7.23 5.31
N ASP A 32 18.22 -6.29 4.94
CA ASP A 32 19.66 -6.35 5.20
C ASP A 32 19.98 -6.32 6.71
N PHE A 33 19.16 -5.63 7.51
CA PHE A 33 19.36 -5.52 8.97
C PHE A 33 18.56 -6.54 9.77
N ILE A 34 17.40 -6.96 9.27
CA ILE A 34 16.47 -7.84 9.99
C ILE A 34 16.03 -8.97 9.05
N PRO A 35 16.71 -10.13 9.04
CA PRO A 35 16.41 -11.20 8.10
C PRO A 35 14.93 -11.62 8.10
N GLY A 36 14.29 -11.65 6.92
CA GLY A 36 12.88 -11.99 6.75
C GLY A 36 11.92 -10.85 7.09
N PHE A 37 12.40 -9.60 7.05
CA PHE A 37 11.61 -8.39 7.30
C PHE A 37 10.44 -8.31 6.32
N TRP A 38 10.68 -8.59 5.04
CA TRP A 38 9.63 -8.54 4.02
C TRP A 38 8.44 -9.43 4.35
N SER A 39 8.69 -10.69 4.75
CA SER A 39 7.64 -11.64 5.08
C SER A 39 6.79 -11.15 6.26
N ARG A 40 7.44 -10.69 7.33
CA ARG A 40 6.76 -10.13 8.52
C ARG A 40 5.98 -8.86 8.18
N PHE A 41 6.55 -7.97 7.38
CA PHE A 41 5.89 -6.76 6.91
C PHE A 41 4.61 -7.08 6.13
N MET A 42 4.65 -8.06 5.22
CA MET A 42 3.49 -8.45 4.42
C MET A 42 2.37 -9.06 5.25
N VAL A 43 2.70 -9.90 6.24
CA VAL A 43 1.72 -10.45 7.20
C VAL A 43 1.06 -9.30 7.98
N ASN A 44 1.86 -8.39 8.53
CA ASN A 44 1.34 -7.24 9.29
C ASN A 44 0.47 -6.33 8.41
N ARG A 45 0.86 -6.10 7.16
CA ARG A 45 0.08 -5.31 6.19
C ARG A 45 -1.28 -5.94 5.92
N GLN A 46 -1.35 -7.26 5.80
CA GLN A 46 -2.62 -7.97 5.59
C GLN A 46 -3.55 -7.84 6.80
N VAL A 47 -3.01 -8.02 8.01
CA VAL A 47 -3.78 -7.87 9.26
C VAL A 47 -4.31 -6.46 9.41
N ALA A 48 -3.45 -5.44 9.29
CA ALA A 48 -3.84 -4.04 9.39
C ALA A 48 -4.90 -3.65 8.35
N PHE A 49 -4.81 -4.21 7.13
CA PHE A 49 -5.81 -3.97 6.09
C PHE A 49 -7.16 -4.60 6.44
N LYS A 50 -7.17 -5.82 7.00
CA LYS A 50 -8.40 -6.48 7.46
C LYS A 50 -9.06 -5.65 8.56
N GLU A 51 -8.32 -5.25 9.58
CA GLU A 51 -8.81 -4.43 10.69
C GLU A 51 -9.36 -3.08 10.19
N PHE A 52 -8.68 -2.44 9.24
CA PHE A 52 -9.15 -1.20 8.64
C PHE A 52 -10.51 -1.37 7.93
N LEU A 53 -10.69 -2.47 7.20
CA LEU A 53 -11.97 -2.77 6.52
C LEU A 53 -13.08 -3.07 7.53
N GLU A 54 -12.77 -3.80 8.59
CA GLU A 54 -13.72 -4.10 9.68
C GLU A 54 -14.17 -2.81 10.38
N GLN A 55 -13.23 -1.92 10.73
CA GLN A 55 -13.53 -0.61 11.32
C GLN A 55 -14.38 0.27 10.40
N LYS A 56 -14.13 0.23 9.08
CA LYS A 56 -14.94 0.97 8.11
C LYS A 56 -16.38 0.45 8.03
N LYS A 57 -16.58 -0.86 8.15
CA LYS A 57 -17.92 -1.46 8.16
C LYS A 57 -18.68 -1.09 9.43
N THR A 58 -18.02 -1.11 10.60
CA THR A 58 -18.66 -0.79 11.89
C THR A 58 -18.97 0.70 12.06
N LYS A 59 -18.22 1.60 11.43
CA LYS A 59 -18.48 3.05 11.47
C LYS A 59 -19.49 3.54 10.42
N GLY A 60 -19.92 2.66 9.51
CA GLY A 60 -20.89 2.97 8.46
C GLY A 60 -22.29 2.45 8.74
N SER A 61 -22.55 1.92 9.94
CA SER A 61 -23.86 1.48 10.43
C SER A 61 -24.29 2.32 11.62
#